data_AF-A0A521HG66-F1
#
_entry.id   AF-A0A521HG66-F1
#
_cell.length_a   1.000
_cell.length_b   1.000
_cell.length_c   1.000
_cell.angle_alpha   90.00
_cell.angle_beta   90.00
_cell.angle_gamma   90.00
#
_symmetry.space_group_name_H-M   'P 1'
#
loop_
_entity.id
_entity.type
_entity.pdbx_description
1 polymer ?
#
loop_
_entity_poly.entity_id
_entity_poly.type
_entity_poly.pdbx_seq_one_letter_code
_entity_poly.pdbx_strand_id
1 'polypeptide(L)' 'MKKKSNRDVVKDVSRSVFIAKLRRLADALESNKSFTIQIKKDRLYIPADAIVSLEHERSGKQEELEFQISWERK' A
#
# COMPACT_ATOMS: atom_id res chain seq x y z
N MET A 1 16.33 -16.04 9.12
CA MET A 1 15.26 -15.04 8.93
C MET A 1 13.99 -15.54 9.62
N LYS A 2 13.40 -14.75 10.55
CA LYS A 2 12.08 -15.12 11.13
C LYS A 2 11.05 -15.10 10.00
N LYS A 3 10.38 -16.25 9.75
CA LYS A 3 9.21 -16.32 8.87
C LYS A 3 8.20 -15.27 9.37
N LYS A 4 7.93 -14.23 8.59
CA LYS A 4 6.80 -13.33 8.88
C LYS A 4 5.54 -14.15 8.64
N SER A 5 4.67 -14.24 9.64
CA SER A 5 3.35 -14.84 9.50
C SER A 5 2.54 -14.10 8.43
N ASN A 6 1.64 -14.82 7.74
CA ASN A 6 0.63 -14.19 6.89
C ASN A 6 -0.20 -13.24 7.76
N ARG A 7 -0.29 -11.96 7.37
CA ARG A 7 -0.99 -10.93 8.15
C ARG A 7 -1.62 -9.92 7.23
N ASP A 8 -2.95 -9.95 7.20
CA ASP A 8 -3.76 -8.92 6.56
C ASP A 8 -4.08 -7.85 7.61
N VAL A 9 -3.68 -6.61 7.33
CA VAL A 9 -3.83 -5.50 8.27
C VAL A 9 -4.52 -4.33 7.60
N VAL A 10 -5.79 -4.13 7.94
CA VAL A 10 -6.56 -2.95 7.55
C VAL A 10 -6.61 -1.95 8.70
N LYS A 11 -6.47 -0.66 8.38
CA LYS A 11 -6.65 0.45 9.33
C LYS A 11 -7.31 1.64 8.64
N ASP A 12 -8.51 1.97 9.09
CA ASP A 12 -9.16 3.22 8.71
C ASP A 12 -8.41 4.42 9.29
N VAL A 13 -8.30 5.47 8.48
CA VAL A 13 -7.65 6.72 8.83
C VAL A 13 -8.49 7.89 8.37
N SER A 14 -8.25 9.08 8.93
CA SER A 14 -8.91 10.28 8.41
C SER A 14 -8.51 10.54 6.96
N ARG A 15 -9.40 11.21 6.22
CA ARG A 15 -9.17 11.60 4.82
C ARG A 15 -7.87 12.40 4.64
N SER A 16 -7.51 13.27 5.58
CA SER A 16 -6.26 14.03 5.53
C SER A 16 -5.02 13.15 5.65
N VAL A 17 -5.04 12.14 6.54
CA VAL A 17 -3.95 11.17 6.68
C VAL A 17 -3.85 10.28 5.44
N PHE A 18 -4.98 9.87 4.86
CA PHE A 18 -5.02 9.12 3.61
C PHE A 18 -4.35 9.90 2.46
N ILE A 19 -4.77 11.15 2.24
CA ILE A 19 -4.21 12.03 1.20
C ILE A 19 -2.71 12.26 1.41
N ALA A 20 -2.27 12.51 2.65
CA ALA A 20 -0.86 12.71 2.95
C ALA A 20 -0.01 11.47 2.63
N LYS A 21 -0.54 10.26 2.87
CA LYS A 21 0.12 9.00 2.50
C LYS A 21 0.18 8.81 0.99
N LEU A 22 -0.92 9.10 0.29
CA LEU A 22 -0.97 9.03 -1.18
C LEU A 22 0.05 9.95 -1.84
N ARG A 23 0.17 11.21 -1.39
CA ARG A 23 1.17 12.14 -1.95
C ARG A 23 2.59 11.63 -1.77
N ARG A 24 2.95 11.19 -0.58
CA ARG A 24 4.29 10.64 -0.32
C ARG A 24 4.59 9.38 -1.14
N LEU A 25 3.57 8.56 -1.42
CA LEU A 25 3.69 7.43 -2.32
C LEU A 25 3.92 7.91 -3.76
N ALA A 26 3.12 8.85 -4.24
CA ALA A 26 3.27 9.43 -5.58
C ALA A 26 4.67 10.02 -5.77
N ASP A 27 5.15 10.83 -4.82
CA ASP A 27 6.50 11.41 -4.86
C ASP A 27 7.60 10.34 -4.98
N ALA A 28 7.44 9.20 -4.29
CA ALA A 28 8.39 8.09 -4.32
C ALA A 28 8.36 7.35 -5.66
N LEU A 29 7.17 7.10 -6.21
CA LEU A 29 6.99 6.46 -7.51
C LEU A 29 7.55 7.35 -8.64
N GLU A 30 7.23 8.64 -8.64
CA GLU A 30 7.76 9.62 -9.62
C GLU A 30 9.29 9.72 -9.55
N SER A 31 9.86 9.62 -8.36
CA SER A 31 11.31 9.68 -8.14
C SER A 31 12.03 8.34 -8.35
N ASN A 32 11.33 7.26 -8.70
CA ASN A 32 11.86 5.90 -8.74
C ASN A 32 12.61 5.51 -7.44
N LYS A 33 12.03 5.85 -6.29
CA LYS A 33 12.59 5.58 -4.96
C LYS A 33 11.71 4.59 -4.20
N SER A 34 12.34 3.88 -3.26
CA SER A 34 11.60 3.04 -2.33
C SER A 34 10.70 3.86 -1.42
N PHE A 35 9.57 3.27 -1.03
CA PHE A 35 8.60 3.90 -0.15
C PHE A 35 8.49 3.13 1.16
N THR A 36 8.49 3.86 2.28
CA THR A 36 8.29 3.27 3.61
C THR A 36 7.01 3.79 4.24
N ILE A 37 6.18 2.86 4.69
CA ILE A 37 4.89 3.13 5.31
C ILE A 37 4.71 2.30 6.58
N GLN A 38 4.08 2.92 7.58
CA GLN A 38 3.67 2.24 8.81
C GLN A 38 2.15 2.02 8.77
N ILE A 39 1.72 0.80 9.04
CA ILE A 39 0.32 0.40 9.22
C ILE A 39 0.22 -0.33 10.56
N LYS A 40 -0.52 0.24 11.52
CA LYS A 40 -0.50 -0.20 12.93
C LYS A 40 0.95 -0.39 13.44
N LYS A 41 1.34 -1.60 13.83
CA LYS A 41 2.68 -1.93 14.34
C LYS A 41 3.66 -2.41 13.25
N ASP A 42 3.21 -2.50 12.01
CA ASP A 42 4.02 -3.00 10.91
C ASP A 42 4.59 -1.88 10.04
N ARG A 43 5.92 -1.92 9.89
CA ARG A 43 6.66 -1.09 8.93
C ARG A 43 6.89 -1.89 7.66
N LEU A 44 6.40 -1.39 6.55
CA LEU A 44 6.60 -1.96 5.21
C LEU A 44 7.64 -1.14 4.47
N TYR A 45 8.57 -1.83 3.82
CA TYR A 45 9.52 -1.28 2.87
C TYR A 45 9.13 -1.78 1.49
N ILE A 46 8.65 -0.87 0.65
CA ILE A 46 8.23 -1.13 -0.71
C ILE A 46 9.42 -0.75 -1.61
N PRO A 47 9.95 -1.69 -2.41
CA PRO A 47 11.08 -1.39 -3.28
C PRO A 47 10.65 -0.50 -4.45
N ALA A 48 11.63 0.14 -5.11
CA ALA A 48 11.36 1.06 -6.21
C ALA A 48 10.80 0.36 -7.47
N ASP A 49 11.11 -0.92 -7.63
CA ASP A 49 10.65 -1.79 -8.73
C ASP A 49 9.34 -2.54 -8.41
N ALA A 50 8.58 -2.08 -7.40
CA ALA A 50 7.28 -2.65 -7.09
C ALA A 50 6.29 -2.45 -8.26
N ILE A 51 5.42 -3.43 -8.47
CA ILE A 51 4.39 -3.41 -9.49
C ILE A 51 3.19 -2.65 -8.94
N VAL A 52 2.64 -1.73 -9.75
CA VAL A 52 1.42 -0.99 -9.43
C VAL A 52 0.27 -1.44 -10.32
N SER A 53 -0.92 -1.57 -9.73
CA SER A 53 -2.16 -1.95 -10.42
C SER A 53 -3.35 -1.17 -9.86
N LEU A 54 -4.40 -1.04 -10.68
CA LEU A 54 -5.71 -0.56 -10.25
C LEU A 54 -6.68 -1.73 -10.33
N GLU A 55 -7.38 -1.98 -9.23
CA GLU A 55 -8.40 -3.01 -9.15
C GLU A 55 -9.75 -2.36 -8.84
N HIS A 56 -10.80 -2.83 -9.51
CA HIS A 56 -12.15 -2.35 -9.31
C HIS A 56 -13.10 -3.53 -9.20
N GLU A 57 -13.82 -3.62 -8.09
CA GLU A 57 -14.73 -4.71 -7.80
C GLU A 57 -16.16 -4.21 -7.58
N ARG A 58 -17.11 -4.97 -8.13
CA ARG A 58 -18.54 -4.82 -7.87
C ARG A 58 -19.06 -6.06 -7.15
N SER A 59 -19.60 -5.86 -5.96
CA SER A 59 -20.21 -6.95 -5.19
C SER A 59 -21.48 -6.49 -4.49
N GLY A 60 -22.63 -7.07 -4.87
CA GLY A 60 -23.94 -6.70 -4.33
C GLY A 60 -24.28 -5.22 -4.52
N LYS A 61 -24.23 -4.44 -3.42
CA LYS A 61 -24.48 -2.99 -3.40
C LYS A 61 -23.21 -2.17 -3.15
N GLN A 62 -22.04 -2.79 -3.25
CA GLN A 62 -20.74 -2.18 -2.98
C GLN A 62 -19.94 -2.05 -4.27
N GLU A 63 -19.17 -0.96 -4.32
CA GLU A 63 -18.18 -0.64 -5.35
C GLU A 63 -16.88 -0.38 -4.60
N GLU A 64 -15.82 -1.07 -4.98
CA GLU A 64 -14.50 -0.93 -4.38
C GLU A 64 -13.48 -0.58 -5.47
N LEU A 65 -12.60 0.37 -5.16
CA LEU A 65 -11.48 0.78 -6.02
C LEU A 65 -10.21 0.74 -5.19
N GLU A 66 -9.28 -0.12 -5.58
CA GLU A 66 -8.00 -0.27 -4.92
C GLU A 66 -6.84 0.18 -5.81
N PHE A 67 -5.95 0.96 -5.20
CA PHE A 67 -4.63 1.23 -5.74
C PHE A 67 -3.68 0.22 -5.09
N GLN A 68 -3.31 -0.80 -5.85
CA GLN A 68 -2.53 -1.91 -5.35
C GLN A 68 -1.06 -1.74 -5.70
N ILE A 69 -0.20 -2.12 -4.76
CA ILE A 69 1.24 -2.22 -4.95
C ILE A 69 1.67 -3.61 -4.50
N SER A 70 2.34 -4.35 -5.38
CA SER A 70 2.83 -5.69 -5.10
C SER A 70 4.32 -5.80 -5.37
N TRP A 71 5.00 -6.64 -4.60
CA TRP A 71 6.43 -6.90 -4.75
C TRP A 71 6.79 -8.26 -4.16
N GLU A 72 7.83 -8.87 -4.69
CA GLU A 72 8.38 -10.09 -4.13
C GLU A 72 9.24 -9.79 -2.89
N ARG A 73 9.07 -10.62 -1.86
CA ARG A 73 9.86 -10.53 -0.63
C ARG A 73 11.12 -11.37 -0.79
N LYS A 74 12.29 -10.74 -0.65
CA LYS A 74 13.57 -11.45 -0.51
C LYS A 74 13.74 -12.02 0.90
#